data_AF-A0A565CR72-F1
#
_entry.id   AF-A0A565CR72-F1
#
_cell.length_a   1.000
_cell.length_b   1.000
_cell.length_c   1.000
_cell.angle_alpha   90.00
_cell.angle_beta   90.00
_cell.angle_gamma   90.00
#
_symmetry.space_group_name_H-M   'P 1'
#
loop_
_entity.id
_entity.type
_entity.pdbx_description
1 polymer ?
#
loop_
_entity_poly.entity_id
_entity_poly.type
_entity_poly.pdbx_seq_one_letter_code
_entity_poly.pdbx_strand_id
1 'polypeptide(L)' 'MGKVHGSLARAGKVKGQTPKVAKQDKEKKPKGRAHKRMQHNRRFVSAGNFSDH' A
#
# COMPACT_ATOMS: atom_id res chain seq x y z
N MET A 1 -36.20 3.31 15.41
CA MET A 1 -34.79 3.62 15.74
C MET A 1 -34.13 4.27 14.53
N GLY A 2 -34.11 5.61 14.51
CA GLY A 2 -33.75 6.39 13.32
C GLY A 2 -32.25 6.51 13.06
N LYS A 3 -31.91 7.11 11.92
CA LYS A 3 -30.54 7.45 11.53
C LYS A 3 -29.99 8.53 12.48
N VAL A 4 -29.03 8.16 13.33
CA VAL A 4 -28.42 9.07 14.31
C VAL A 4 -27.12 9.66 13.76
N HIS A 5 -26.95 11.00 13.87
CA HIS A 5 -25.72 11.72 13.51
C HIS A 5 -24.52 11.30 14.34
N GLY A 6 -23.28 11.52 13.84
CA GLY A 6 -21.99 11.26 14.49
C GLY A 6 -21.87 11.77 15.94
N SER A 7 -21.32 10.95 16.85
CA SER A 7 -21.31 11.12 18.30
C SER A 7 -20.11 10.34 18.84
N LEU A 8 -19.64 10.72 20.02
CA LEU A 8 -18.43 10.17 20.61
C LEU A 8 -18.49 8.64 20.78
N ALA A 9 -19.67 8.09 21.07
CA ALA A 9 -19.90 6.65 21.21
C ALA A 9 -19.62 5.83 19.94
N ARG A 10 -19.47 6.46 18.76
CA ARG A 10 -19.13 5.80 17.49
C ARG A 10 -17.68 5.99 17.07
N ALA A 11 -16.85 6.60 17.91
CA ALA A 11 -15.41 6.71 17.65
C ALA A 11 -14.78 5.32 17.50
N GLY A 12 -13.93 5.13 16.49
CA GLY A 12 -13.24 3.86 16.25
C GLY A 12 -14.11 2.72 15.68
N LYS A 13 -15.43 2.92 15.46
CA LYS A 13 -16.37 1.90 14.95
C LYS A 13 -15.79 1.11 13.77
N VAL A 14 -15.27 1.81 12.76
CA VAL A 14 -14.80 1.18 11.52
C VAL A 14 -13.53 0.36 11.77
N LYS A 15 -12.59 0.88 12.55
CA LYS A 15 -11.33 0.19 12.87
C LYS A 15 -11.56 -1.08 13.71
N GLY A 16 -12.57 -1.08 14.58
CA GLY A 16 -12.96 -2.25 15.37
C GLY A 16 -13.80 -3.26 14.59
N GLN A 17 -14.55 -2.81 13.58
CA GLN A 17 -15.32 -3.70 12.70
C GLN A 17 -14.42 -4.46 11.71
N THR A 18 -13.32 -3.85 11.25
CA THR A 18 -12.42 -4.49 10.28
C THR A 18 -11.58 -5.61 10.93
N PRO A 19 -11.48 -6.80 10.32
CA PRO A 19 -10.60 -7.85 10.81
C PRO A 19 -9.15 -7.37 10.82
N LYS A 20 -8.44 -7.62 11.92
CA LYS A 20 -7.05 -7.19 12.07
C LYS A 20 -6.12 -8.15 11.33
N VAL A 21 -5.71 -7.78 10.12
CA VAL A 21 -4.72 -8.53 9.36
C VAL A 21 -3.31 -8.18 9.86
N ALA A 22 -2.53 -9.20 10.23
CA ALA A 22 -1.13 -9.05 10.58
C ALA A 22 -0.31 -8.59 9.36
N LYS A 23 0.76 -7.84 9.61
CA LYS A 23 1.68 -7.47 8.51
C LYS A 23 2.38 -8.75 8.04
N GLN A 24 2.40 -8.97 6.74
CA GLN A 24 3.24 -10.02 6.16
C GLN A 24 4.71 -9.65 6.32
N ASP A 25 5.54 -10.66 6.62
CA ASP A 25 6.98 -10.52 6.57
C ASP A 25 7.42 -10.35 5.11
N LYS A 26 8.21 -9.30 4.88
CA LYS A 26 8.72 -8.95 3.54
C LYS A 26 10.21 -8.66 3.66
N GLU A 27 10.95 -9.11 2.67
CA GLU A 27 12.37 -8.78 2.56
C GLU A 27 12.59 -7.27 2.56
N LYS A 28 13.71 -6.86 3.15
CA LYS A 28 14.06 -5.45 3.23
C LYS A 28 14.35 -4.95 1.83
N LYS A 29 13.55 -3.97 1.38
CA LYS A 29 13.87 -3.25 0.15
C LYS A 29 15.22 -2.53 0.33
N PRO A 30 16.09 -2.56 -0.68
CA PRO A 30 17.32 -1.78 -0.64
C PRO A 30 16.96 -0.30 -0.53
N LYS A 31 17.83 0.48 0.13
CA LYS A 31 17.62 1.91 0.38
C LYS A 31 18.54 2.75 -0.50
N GLY A 32 18.22 4.05 -0.64
CA GLY A 32 19.08 5.03 -1.30
C GLY A 32 19.33 4.74 -2.78
N ARG A 33 20.61 4.77 -3.19
CA ARG A 33 21.02 4.64 -4.60
C ARG A 33 20.62 3.30 -5.22
N ALA A 34 20.70 2.21 -4.45
CA ALA A 34 20.33 0.88 -4.94
C ALA A 34 18.82 0.83 -5.30
N HIS A 35 17.96 1.44 -4.49
CA HIS A 35 16.53 1.55 -4.81
C HIS A 35 16.26 2.36 -6.07
N LYS A 36 16.94 3.51 -6.21
CA LYS A 36 16.80 4.37 -7.39
C LYS A 36 17.24 3.64 -8.67
N ARG A 37 18.31 2.85 -8.62
CA ARG A 37 18.76 2.02 -9.77
C ARG A 37 17.70 0.99 -10.16
N MET A 38 17.13 0.27 -9.19
CA MET A 38 16.06 -0.70 -9.49
C MET A 38 14.81 -0.03 -10.10
N GLN A 39 14.41 1.14 -9.59
CA GLN A 39 13.28 1.90 -10.13
C GLN A 39 13.53 2.38 -11.56
N HIS A 40 14.73 2.93 -11.82
CA HIS A 40 15.13 3.37 -13.16
C HIS A 40 15.09 2.20 -14.16
N ASN A 41 15.76 1.11 -13.82
CA ASN A 41 15.80 -0.07 -14.69
C ASN A 41 14.39 -0.59 -14.96
N ARG A 42 13.54 -0.71 -13.93
CA ARG A 42 12.15 -1.17 -14.10
C ARG A 42 11.31 -0.25 -15.00
N ARG A 43 11.45 1.07 -14.86
CA ARG A 43 10.58 2.04 -15.53
C ARG A 43 11.01 2.35 -16.96
N PHE A 44 12.32 2.43 -17.21
CA PHE A 44 12.83 2.99 -18.46
C PHE A 44 13.63 1.99 -19.28
N VAL A 45 14.23 0.98 -18.66
CA VAL A 45 15.08 0.00 -19.36
C VAL A 45 14.29 -1.27 -19.68
N SER A 46 13.56 -1.81 -18.70
CA SER A 46 12.84 -3.07 -18.85
C SER A 46 11.44 -2.91 -19.43
N ALA A 47 10.76 -1.78 -19.21
CA ALA A 47 9.42 -1.54 -19.75
C ALA A 47 9.42 -1.14 -21.24
N GLY A 48 10.54 -0.64 -21.76
CA GLY A 48 10.70 -0.28 -23.19
C GLY A 48 10.97 -1.46 -24.13
N ASN A 49 11.10 -2.69 -23.61
CA ASN A 49 11.39 -3.89 -24.41
C ASN A 49 10.17 -4.79 -24.62
N PHE A 50 8.98 -4.41 -24.12
CA PHE A 50 7.76 -5.21 -24.23
C PHE A 50 6.60 -4.47 -24.93
N SER A 51 6.88 -3.39 -25.65
CA SER A 51 5.87 -2.58 -26.35
C SER A 51 6.12 -2.43 -27.85
N ASP A 52 6.90 -3.33 -28.46
CA ASP A 52 7.03 -3.47 -29.91
C ASP A 52 6.84 -4.95 -30.27
N HIS A 53 5.60 -5.44 -30.18
CA HIS A 53 5.01 -6.53 -30.97
C HIS A 53 3.52 -6.20 -31.14
#